data_AF-A0A3N5HQJ2-F1
#
_entry.id   AF-A0A3N5HQJ2-F1
#
_cell.length_a   1.000
_cell.length_b   1.000
_cell.length_c   1.000
_cell.angle_alpha   90.00
_cell.angle_beta   90.00
_cell.angle_gamma   90.00
#
_symmetry.space_group_name_H-M   'P 1'
#
loop_
_entity.id
_entity.type
_entity.pdbx_description
1 polymer ?
#
loop_
_entity_poly.entity_id
_entity_poly.type
_entity_poly.pdbx_seq_one_letter_code
_entity_poly.pdbx_strand_id
1 'polypeptide(L)'
;MNRALATSILSSPRPSMIFRPGIRSLAPGVERYLVRGGGSVTVRVGPGDRLRIVDLEGLQACEIVPRGTDGRADAAMLGGNPGAKQIRIFGEGPAGEAAAFTVQREGIVKVSAPGGEMDVQRQDTATDLELFITRAVPARNKSGDQPLPDPLADILQDIRVPAAAAKAYMVKAGEYIQVIDVSGRQCTDFQCFSARKLDKGLENALDATITRTLTGRSYPTPGLPSKMFGRDFEPLVEIVQDTVGRHDAFATACNSRYYDDMGYPGHVNCTENFNRALDPYGIAPRKGWEALNFFYNTNIDAHNQLYLDEPWSRPGDYVLMKALTDLVCVSSSCPDDIDAANAWDPTDIHVRTYSGKETFKRAVAYRMTPDADPQLTRETAFHPRLSALTR
;
A
#
# COMPACT_ATOMS: atom_id res chain seq x y z
N MET A 1 -54.45 -4.73 38.18
CA MET A 1 -53.96 -4.91 36.80
C MET A 1 -52.54 -5.46 36.88
N ASN A 2 -52.35 -6.71 36.44
CA ASN A 2 -51.13 -7.51 36.55
C ASN A 2 -49.95 -6.87 35.79
N ARG A 3 -48.83 -6.63 36.50
CA ARG A 3 -47.51 -6.48 35.87
C ARG A 3 -46.88 -7.88 35.75
N ALA A 4 -46.86 -8.43 34.55
CA ALA A 4 -46.06 -9.60 34.24
C ALA A 4 -44.58 -9.18 34.17
N LEU A 5 -43.76 -9.74 35.06
CA LEU A 5 -42.30 -9.73 34.95
C LEU A 5 -41.92 -10.63 33.77
N ALA A 6 -41.42 -10.03 32.68
CA ALA A 6 -40.80 -10.77 31.60
C ALA A 6 -39.41 -11.23 32.05
N THR A 7 -39.29 -12.51 32.36
CA THR A 7 -38.03 -13.19 32.66
C THR A 7 -37.13 -13.14 31.43
N SER A 8 -36.07 -12.33 31.49
CA SER A 8 -34.98 -12.34 30.52
C SER A 8 -34.28 -13.70 30.57
N ILE A 9 -34.54 -14.56 29.59
CA ILE A 9 -33.78 -15.80 29.38
C ILE A 9 -32.37 -15.37 28.97
N LEU A 10 -31.39 -15.59 29.85
CA LEU A 10 -29.97 -15.48 29.53
C LEU A 10 -29.65 -16.50 28.43
N SER A 11 -29.62 -16.06 27.17
CA SER A 11 -29.13 -16.89 26.07
C SER A 11 -27.63 -17.12 26.24
N SER A 12 -27.16 -18.32 25.91
CA SER A 12 -25.74 -18.68 25.91
C SER A 12 -24.89 -17.63 25.19
N PRO A 13 -23.68 -17.31 25.70
CA PRO A 13 -22.78 -16.37 25.04
C PRO A 13 -22.54 -16.83 23.61
N ARG A 14 -22.80 -15.93 22.65
CA ARG A 14 -22.48 -16.17 21.24
C ARG A 14 -20.95 -16.32 21.14
N PRO A 15 -20.43 -17.34 20.43
CA PRO A 15 -19.01 -17.42 20.16
C PRO A 15 -18.54 -16.13 19.49
N SER A 16 -17.35 -15.66 19.88
CA SER A 16 -16.73 -14.49 19.27
C SER A 16 -16.63 -14.70 17.76
N MET A 17 -17.32 -13.88 16.99
CA MET A 17 -17.00 -13.78 15.56
C MET A 17 -15.60 -13.19 15.46
N ILE A 18 -14.69 -13.93 14.84
CA ILE A 18 -13.44 -13.37 14.34
C ILE A 18 -13.83 -12.44 13.20
N PHE A 19 -13.92 -11.15 13.47
CA PHE A 19 -14.01 -10.15 12.42
C PHE A 19 -12.67 -10.18 11.67
N ARG A 20 -12.67 -10.76 10.46
CA ARG A 20 -11.60 -10.48 9.51
C ARG A 20 -11.67 -8.98 9.23
N PRO A 21 -10.54 -8.24 9.29
CA PRO A 21 -10.53 -6.87 8.81
C PRO A 21 -11.14 -6.88 7.41
N GLY A 22 -12.27 -6.21 7.22
CA GLY A 22 -12.82 -6.05 5.90
C GLY A 22 -11.75 -5.36 5.06
N ILE A 23 -11.32 -6.00 3.97
CA ILE A 23 -10.52 -5.32 2.95
C ILE A 23 -11.46 -4.25 2.40
N ARG A 24 -11.21 -2.98 2.75
CA ARG A 24 -11.91 -1.90 2.08
C ARG A 24 -11.31 -1.74 0.69
N SER A 25 -11.84 -2.51 -0.24
CA SER A 25 -11.77 -2.19 -1.65
C SER A 25 -12.68 -0.97 -1.86
N LEU A 26 -12.12 0.25 -1.93
CA LEU A 26 -12.88 1.39 -2.46
C LEU A 26 -13.40 0.98 -3.84
N ALA A 27 -14.66 1.31 -4.13
CA ALA A 27 -15.23 1.02 -5.43
C ALA A 27 -14.37 1.67 -6.54
N PRO A 28 -14.28 1.06 -7.74
CA PRO A 28 -13.52 1.63 -8.85
C PRO A 28 -13.86 3.11 -9.07
N GLY A 29 -12.83 3.95 -9.20
CA GLY A 29 -12.98 5.40 -9.37
C GLY A 29 -13.33 6.18 -8.09
N VAL A 30 -13.27 5.56 -6.91
CA VAL A 30 -13.45 6.25 -5.62
C VAL A 30 -12.10 6.45 -4.94
N GLU A 31 -11.76 7.70 -4.68
CA GLU A 31 -10.60 8.14 -3.92
C GLU A 31 -11.02 8.54 -2.49
N ARG A 32 -10.10 8.43 -1.53
CA ARG A 32 -10.27 8.88 -0.16
C ARG A 32 -9.05 9.65 0.29
N TYR A 33 -9.28 10.80 0.93
CA TYR A 33 -8.27 11.66 1.52
C TYR A 33 -8.63 11.93 2.99
N LEU A 34 -7.63 11.91 3.86
CA LEU A 34 -7.78 12.32 5.25
C LEU A 34 -7.34 13.77 5.41
N VAL A 35 -8.23 14.64 5.88
CA VAL A 35 -7.91 16.02 6.22
C VAL A 35 -7.64 16.07 7.71
N ARG A 36 -6.36 16.16 8.08
CA ARG A 36 -5.95 16.19 9.49
C ARG A 36 -6.56 17.40 10.21
N GLY A 37 -6.97 17.21 11.46
CA GLY A 37 -7.39 18.31 12.34
C GLY A 37 -6.33 19.43 12.38
N GLY A 38 -6.74 20.67 12.16
CA GLY A 38 -5.86 21.84 12.00
C GLY A 38 -5.16 21.94 10.63
N GLY A 39 -5.41 21.00 9.71
CA GLY A 39 -4.76 20.90 8.41
C GLY A 39 -5.68 21.14 7.21
N SER A 40 -5.13 20.91 6.02
CA SER A 40 -5.88 21.00 4.76
C SER A 40 -5.32 20.07 3.68
N VAL A 41 -6.19 19.57 2.82
CA VAL A 41 -5.85 18.79 1.61
C VAL A 41 -6.32 19.56 0.38
N THR A 42 -5.53 19.55 -0.70
CA THR A 42 -5.91 20.13 -1.98
C THR A 42 -5.91 19.06 -3.06
N VAL A 43 -7.02 18.95 -3.79
CA VAL A 43 -7.24 17.93 -4.83
C VAL A 43 -7.65 18.57 -6.15
N ARG A 44 -7.23 17.96 -7.27
CA ARG A 44 -7.75 18.30 -8.61
C ARG A 44 -9.12 17.64 -8.81
N VAL A 45 -10.05 18.36 -9.43
CA VAL A 45 -11.42 17.87 -9.70
C VAL A 45 -11.86 18.19 -11.12
N GLY A 46 -12.59 17.28 -11.73
CA GLY A 46 -13.21 17.44 -13.04
C GLY A 46 -14.73 17.60 -12.96
N PRO A 47 -15.38 18.12 -14.01
CA PRO A 47 -16.85 18.19 -14.09
C PRO A 47 -17.47 16.80 -13.91
N GLY A 48 -18.51 16.72 -13.07
CA GLY A 48 -19.23 15.49 -12.75
C GLY A 48 -18.67 14.71 -11.56
N ASP A 49 -17.44 14.99 -11.10
CA ASP A 49 -16.89 14.35 -9.90
C ASP A 49 -17.81 14.60 -8.70
N ARG A 50 -17.99 13.60 -7.84
CA ARG A 50 -18.80 13.71 -6.62
C ARG A 50 -17.91 13.72 -5.40
N LEU A 51 -17.93 14.81 -4.65
CA LEU A 51 -17.24 14.93 -3.37
C LEU A 51 -18.22 14.53 -2.26
N ARG A 52 -17.76 13.72 -1.31
CA ARG A 52 -18.47 13.46 -0.05
C ARG A 52 -17.50 13.70 1.10
N ILE A 53 -17.82 14.62 1.99
CA ILE A 53 -17.01 14.91 3.18
C ILE A 53 -17.75 14.39 4.40
N VAL A 54 -17.04 13.75 5.32
CA VAL A 54 -17.59 13.18 6.56
C VAL A 54 -16.82 13.74 7.75
N ASP A 55 -17.56 14.30 8.71
CA ASP A 55 -17.06 14.59 10.06
C ASP A 55 -17.11 13.29 10.88
N LEU A 56 -15.93 12.76 11.21
CA LEU A 56 -15.82 11.46 11.88
C LEU A 56 -16.27 11.50 13.34
N GLU A 57 -15.93 12.58 14.04
CA GLU A 57 -16.09 12.68 15.49
C GLU A 57 -17.22 13.63 15.90
N GLY A 58 -17.71 14.45 14.97
CA GLY A 58 -18.72 15.47 15.21
C GLY A 58 -18.09 16.79 15.63
N LEU A 59 -18.87 17.86 15.57
CA LEU A 59 -18.48 19.23 15.96
C LEU A 59 -17.28 19.82 15.18
N GLN A 60 -16.71 19.12 14.19
CA GLN A 60 -15.57 19.61 13.42
C GLN A 60 -16.06 20.38 12.21
N ALA A 61 -15.87 21.70 12.24
CA ALA A 61 -16.17 22.53 11.09
C ALA A 61 -15.27 22.16 9.90
N CYS A 62 -15.80 22.28 8.69
CA CYS A 62 -15.08 22.07 7.45
C CYS A 62 -15.16 23.31 6.57
N GLU A 63 -14.02 23.76 6.07
CA GLU A 63 -13.92 24.88 5.13
C GLU A 63 -13.45 24.40 3.76
N ILE A 64 -14.28 24.64 2.75
CA ILE A 64 -14.08 24.21 1.37
C ILE A 64 -13.86 25.45 0.50
N VAL A 65 -12.73 25.48 -0.19
CA VAL A 65 -12.36 26.57 -1.12
C VAL A 65 -12.13 25.98 -2.51
N PRO A 66 -13.16 25.93 -3.36
CA PRO A 66 -13.03 25.56 -4.76
C PRO A 66 -12.43 26.72 -5.58
N ARG A 67 -11.49 26.42 -6.47
CA ARG A 67 -10.87 27.38 -7.39
C ARG A 67 -10.89 26.84 -8.81
N GLY A 68 -11.32 27.69 -9.74
CA GLY A 68 -11.30 27.37 -11.16
C GLY A 68 -9.88 27.33 -11.72
N THR A 69 -9.75 26.89 -12.96
CA THR A 69 -8.49 26.94 -13.72
C THR A 69 -7.97 28.37 -13.95
N ASP A 70 -8.83 29.38 -13.78
CA ASP A 70 -8.49 30.81 -13.75
C ASP A 70 -7.87 31.29 -12.42
N GLY A 71 -7.73 30.39 -11.44
CA GLY A 71 -7.19 30.67 -10.11
C GLY A 71 -8.17 31.35 -9.14
N ARG A 72 -9.38 31.70 -9.59
CA ARG A 72 -10.37 32.42 -8.78
C ARG A 72 -11.18 31.44 -7.94
N ALA A 73 -11.41 31.81 -6.68
CA ALA A 73 -12.25 31.02 -5.78
C ALA A 73 -13.73 31.28 -6.07
N ASP A 74 -14.52 30.21 -6.25
CA ASP A 74 -15.95 30.30 -6.56
C ASP A 74 -16.73 29.05 -6.12
N ALA A 75 -17.55 29.21 -5.10
CA ALA A 75 -18.40 28.17 -4.52
C ALA A 75 -19.42 27.59 -5.50
N ALA A 76 -19.79 28.32 -6.56
CA ALA A 76 -20.71 27.79 -7.59
C ALA A 76 -20.14 26.57 -8.31
N MET A 77 -18.82 26.36 -8.28
CA MET A 77 -18.17 25.13 -8.76
C MET A 77 -18.71 23.85 -8.09
N LEU A 78 -19.22 23.96 -6.87
CA LEU A 78 -19.77 22.86 -6.08
C LEU A 78 -21.29 23.00 -5.87
N GLY A 79 -21.97 23.87 -6.63
CA GLY A 79 -23.39 24.16 -6.47
C GLY A 79 -23.72 25.15 -5.34
N GLY A 80 -22.72 25.84 -4.78
CA GLY A 80 -22.93 26.92 -3.81
C GLY A 80 -23.36 28.23 -4.45
N ASN A 81 -23.55 29.27 -3.61
CA ASN A 81 -23.98 30.59 -4.07
C ASN A 81 -22.94 31.24 -5.01
N PRO A 82 -23.35 31.73 -6.20
CA PRO A 82 -22.45 32.45 -7.10
C PRO A 82 -21.77 33.64 -6.41
N GLY A 83 -20.45 33.72 -6.52
CA GLY A 83 -19.64 34.81 -5.94
C GLY A 83 -19.17 34.59 -4.50
N ALA A 84 -19.67 33.56 -3.80
CA ALA A 84 -19.07 33.13 -2.54
C ALA A 84 -17.72 32.45 -2.84
N LYS A 85 -16.69 32.75 -2.05
CA LYS A 85 -15.33 32.20 -2.24
C LYS A 85 -15.10 30.88 -1.50
N GLN A 86 -15.94 30.59 -0.51
CA GLN A 86 -15.80 29.43 0.36
C GLN A 86 -17.17 28.88 0.74
N ILE A 87 -17.21 27.60 1.08
CA ILE A 87 -18.35 26.92 1.66
C ILE A 87 -17.91 26.42 3.04
N ARG A 88 -18.71 26.69 4.06
CA ARG A 88 -18.48 26.16 5.41
C ARG A 88 -19.62 25.22 5.77
N ILE A 89 -19.27 24.03 6.23
CA ILE A 89 -20.21 22.98 6.66
C ILE A 89 -19.76 22.44 8.03
N PHE A 90 -20.66 21.73 8.71
CA PHE A 90 -20.44 21.12 10.03
C PHE A 90 -20.08 22.14 11.13
N GLY A 91 -19.68 21.64 12.31
CA GLY A 91 -19.26 22.45 13.47
C GLY A 91 -20.18 22.37 14.69
N GLU A 92 -21.40 21.87 14.52
CA GLU A 92 -22.38 21.70 15.61
C GLU A 92 -23.10 20.34 15.55
N GLY A 93 -22.77 19.51 14.55
CA GLY A 93 -23.45 18.24 14.28
C GLY A 93 -22.84 17.02 14.96
N PRO A 94 -23.54 15.88 14.88
CA PRO A 94 -23.10 14.62 15.49
C PRO A 94 -21.96 13.97 14.71
N ALA A 95 -21.26 13.03 15.36
CA ALA A 95 -20.31 12.13 14.70
C ALA A 95 -20.94 11.41 13.51
N GLY A 96 -20.22 11.37 12.39
CA GLY A 96 -20.64 10.77 11.13
C GLY A 96 -21.49 11.68 10.23
N GLU A 97 -21.68 12.96 10.58
CA GLU A 97 -22.34 13.92 9.70
C GLU A 97 -21.60 14.02 8.36
N ALA A 98 -22.35 14.03 7.25
CA ALA A 98 -21.76 14.02 5.91
C ALA A 98 -22.46 15.01 4.97
N ALA A 99 -21.68 15.63 4.09
CA ALA A 99 -22.16 16.51 3.03
C ALA A 99 -21.61 16.05 1.69
N ALA A 100 -22.39 16.21 0.62
CA ALA A 100 -22.00 15.81 -0.72
C ALA A 100 -22.19 16.95 -1.73
N PHE A 101 -21.26 17.03 -2.69
CA PHE A 101 -21.23 18.05 -3.73
C PHE A 101 -20.96 17.41 -5.08
N THR A 102 -21.53 17.96 -6.15
CA THR A 102 -21.19 17.59 -7.53
C THR A 102 -20.42 18.72 -8.18
N VAL A 103 -19.24 18.41 -8.71
CA VAL A 103 -18.36 19.38 -9.35
C VAL A 103 -18.96 19.78 -10.70
N GLN A 104 -19.18 21.07 -10.89
CA GLN A 104 -19.79 21.62 -12.10
C GLN A 104 -18.75 21.93 -13.19
N ARG A 105 -17.52 22.24 -12.79
CA ARG A 105 -16.43 22.66 -13.69
C ARG A 105 -15.07 22.30 -13.14
N GLU A 106 -14.09 22.13 -14.03
CA GLU A 106 -12.73 21.74 -13.71
C GLU A 106 -12.01 22.76 -12.82
N GLY A 107 -11.16 22.27 -11.91
CA GLY A 107 -10.28 23.10 -11.10
C GLY A 107 -9.66 22.33 -9.92
N ILE A 108 -9.42 23.04 -8.83
CA ILE A 108 -8.92 22.46 -7.58
C ILE A 108 -9.89 22.75 -6.43
N VAL A 109 -9.95 21.84 -5.46
CA VAL A 109 -10.71 22.02 -4.22
C VAL A 109 -9.76 21.86 -3.05
N LYS A 110 -9.66 22.90 -2.22
CA LYS A 110 -9.00 22.82 -0.91
C LYS A 110 -10.05 22.55 0.15
N VAL A 111 -9.88 21.47 0.91
CA VAL A 111 -10.71 21.11 2.07
C VAL A 111 -9.86 21.24 3.32
N SER A 112 -10.34 21.97 4.32
CA SER A 112 -9.62 22.24 5.56
C SER A 112 -10.46 21.85 6.77
N ALA A 113 -9.81 21.30 7.79
CA ALA A 113 -10.39 21.02 9.10
C ALA A 113 -9.86 22.07 10.09
N PRO A 114 -10.37 23.32 10.08
CA PRO A 114 -9.86 24.37 10.94
C PRO A 114 -10.05 24.02 12.42
N GLY A 115 -9.09 24.38 13.24
CA GLY A 115 -9.21 24.36 14.69
C GLY A 115 -8.20 25.30 15.34
N GLY A 116 -8.54 25.76 16.53
CA GLY A 116 -7.67 26.61 17.35
C GLY A 116 -6.80 25.79 18.30
N GLU A 117 -6.15 26.47 19.24
CA GLU A 117 -5.56 25.79 20.40
C GLU A 117 -6.67 25.09 21.19
N MET A 118 -6.48 23.81 21.49
CA MET A 118 -7.42 23.02 22.29
C MET A 118 -7.58 23.64 23.69
N ASP A 119 -8.82 23.87 24.10
CA ASP A 119 -9.14 24.13 25.50
C ASP A 119 -9.23 22.78 26.24
N VAL A 120 -8.36 22.57 27.22
CA VAL A 120 -8.27 21.31 27.99
C VAL A 120 -9.57 20.98 28.73
N GLN A 121 -10.34 22.00 29.16
CA GLN A 121 -11.61 21.79 29.86
C GLN A 121 -12.74 21.44 28.89
N ARG A 122 -12.71 22.01 27.68
CA ARG A 122 -13.73 21.77 26.66
C ARG A 122 -13.45 20.53 25.82
N GLN A 123 -12.19 20.07 25.80
CA GLN A 123 -11.70 18.97 24.96
C GLN A 123 -12.04 19.17 23.48
N ASP A 124 -12.06 20.43 23.02
CA ASP A 124 -12.48 20.85 21.67
C ASP A 124 -11.31 20.87 20.67
N THR A 125 -10.47 19.84 20.73
CA THR A 125 -9.39 19.65 19.77
C THR A 125 -9.94 19.49 18.35
N ALA A 126 -9.19 19.99 17.37
CA ALA A 126 -9.50 19.72 15.97
C ALA A 126 -9.42 18.22 15.69
N THR A 127 -10.41 17.67 14.99
CA THR A 127 -10.49 16.27 14.61
C THR A 127 -10.38 16.11 13.10
N ASP A 128 -10.11 14.89 12.65
CA ASP A 128 -9.88 14.60 11.23
C ASP A 128 -11.22 14.54 10.46
N LEU A 129 -11.22 15.02 9.21
CA LEU A 129 -12.33 14.84 8.26
C LEU A 129 -11.94 13.81 7.18
N GLU A 130 -12.92 13.04 6.70
CA GLU A 130 -12.73 12.20 5.51
C GLU A 130 -13.32 12.89 4.27
N LEU A 131 -12.52 13.00 3.20
CA LEU A 131 -12.97 13.41 1.88
C LEU A 131 -12.96 12.22 0.94
N PHE A 132 -14.11 11.89 0.37
CA PHE A 132 -14.26 10.93 -0.74
C PHE A 132 -14.47 11.67 -2.05
N ILE A 133 -13.83 11.20 -3.12
CA ILE A 133 -14.09 11.67 -4.48
C ILE A 133 -14.48 10.47 -5.34
N THR A 134 -15.69 10.46 -5.86
CA THR A 134 -16.08 9.53 -6.93
C THR A 134 -15.88 10.23 -8.27
N ARG A 135 -14.90 9.75 -9.04
CA ARG A 135 -14.56 10.31 -10.36
C ARG A 135 -15.68 10.04 -11.36
N ALA A 136 -16.13 11.08 -12.07
CA ALA A 136 -17.10 10.91 -13.16
C ALA A 136 -16.53 10.10 -14.32
N VAL A 137 -15.25 10.31 -14.60
CA VAL A 137 -14.45 9.50 -15.51
C VAL A 137 -13.32 8.92 -14.67
N PRO A 138 -13.43 7.67 -14.19
CA PRO A 138 -12.34 7.01 -13.48
C PRO A 138 -11.09 7.07 -14.36
N ALA A 139 -9.99 7.59 -13.82
CA ALA A 139 -8.71 7.43 -14.47
C ALA A 139 -8.50 5.93 -14.67
N ARG A 140 -8.16 5.50 -15.89
CA ARG A 140 -7.53 4.18 -16.03
C ARG A 140 -6.22 4.31 -15.27
N ASN A 141 -5.99 3.50 -14.23
CA ASN A 141 -4.79 3.60 -13.38
C ASN A 141 -3.47 3.30 -14.13
N LYS A 142 -3.51 3.22 -15.46
CA LYS A 142 -2.41 2.93 -16.38
C LYS A 142 -1.38 4.06 -16.51
N SER A 143 -1.63 5.26 -16.00
CA SER A 143 -0.64 6.33 -15.96
C SER A 143 -0.32 6.69 -14.52
N GLY A 144 0.93 6.52 -14.11
CA GLY A 144 1.49 6.83 -12.78
C GLY A 144 1.45 8.31 -12.39
N ASP A 145 0.27 8.94 -12.50
CA ASP A 145 -0.05 10.31 -12.11
C ASP A 145 -0.41 10.44 -10.61
N GLN A 146 -0.53 9.31 -9.90
CA GLN A 146 -0.63 9.29 -8.44
C GLN A 146 0.68 9.85 -7.84
N PRO A 147 0.62 10.88 -6.98
CA PRO A 147 1.82 11.38 -6.33
C PRO A 147 2.41 10.29 -5.44
N LEU A 148 3.69 10.00 -5.64
CA LEU A 148 4.43 9.10 -4.76
C LEU A 148 4.52 9.71 -3.35
N PRO A 149 4.57 8.88 -2.30
CA PRO A 149 4.85 9.38 -0.96
C PRO A 149 6.21 10.09 -0.92
N ASP A 150 6.36 11.00 0.03
CA ASP A 150 7.64 11.66 0.30
C ASP A 150 8.74 10.60 0.53
N PRO A 151 9.97 10.82 0.03
CA PRO A 151 11.08 9.92 0.29
C PRO A 151 11.34 9.74 1.78
N LEU A 152 11.76 8.55 2.19
CA LEU A 152 12.09 8.27 3.60
C LEU A 152 13.40 8.94 4.03
N ALA A 153 14.29 9.22 3.07
CA ALA A 153 15.58 9.90 3.21
C ALA A 153 16.07 10.36 1.81
N ASP A 154 17.29 10.87 1.72
CA ASP A 154 17.92 11.20 0.44
C ASP A 154 18.03 9.95 -0.46
N ILE A 155 17.49 10.07 -1.66
CA ILE A 155 17.37 8.96 -2.61
C ILE A 155 18.70 8.74 -3.35
N LEU A 156 19.15 7.48 -3.44
CA LEU A 156 20.28 7.08 -4.29
C LEU A 156 19.83 6.69 -5.70
N GLN A 157 18.74 5.93 -5.81
CA GLN A 157 18.12 5.55 -7.09
C GLN A 157 16.60 5.71 -6.98
N ASP A 158 15.98 6.27 -8.03
CA ASP A 158 14.53 6.51 -8.13
C ASP A 158 14.02 5.88 -9.43
N ILE A 159 13.48 4.66 -9.33
CA ILE A 159 13.23 3.78 -10.48
C ILE A 159 11.73 3.50 -10.60
N ARG A 160 11.14 3.96 -11.70
CA ARG A 160 9.80 3.55 -12.11
C ARG A 160 9.88 2.21 -12.87
N VAL A 161 9.13 1.22 -12.41
CA VAL A 161 8.89 -0.05 -13.11
C VAL A 161 7.50 0.03 -13.75
N PRO A 162 7.41 0.25 -15.07
CA PRO A 162 6.12 0.35 -15.74
C PRO A 162 5.30 -0.94 -15.57
N ALA A 163 3.98 -0.81 -15.61
CA ALA A 163 3.06 -1.95 -15.68
C ALA A 163 3.51 -2.96 -16.73
N ALA A 164 3.42 -4.25 -16.41
CA ALA A 164 3.82 -5.35 -17.27
C ALA A 164 5.31 -5.37 -17.70
N ALA A 165 6.19 -4.68 -16.96
CA ALA A 165 7.64 -4.67 -17.23
C ALA A 165 8.45 -4.98 -15.96
N ALA A 166 9.75 -5.23 -16.15
CA ALA A 166 10.70 -5.38 -15.06
C ALA A 166 11.91 -4.46 -15.24
N LYS A 167 12.54 -4.11 -14.12
CA LYS A 167 13.82 -3.39 -14.08
C LYS A 167 14.77 -4.10 -13.13
N ALA A 168 16.00 -4.31 -13.59
CA ALA A 168 17.09 -4.78 -12.76
C ALA A 168 17.99 -3.60 -12.34
N TYR A 169 18.50 -3.65 -11.13
CA TYR A 169 19.28 -2.58 -10.50
C TYR A 169 20.27 -3.15 -9.48
N MET A 170 21.36 -2.42 -9.23
CA MET A 170 22.38 -2.83 -8.26
C MET A 170 22.21 -2.10 -6.94
N VAL A 171 22.50 -2.80 -5.84
CA VAL A 171 22.42 -2.26 -4.48
C VAL A 171 23.64 -2.72 -3.70
N LYS A 172 24.27 -1.82 -2.94
CA LYS A 172 25.44 -2.14 -2.12
C LYS A 172 25.06 -2.69 -0.76
N ALA A 173 25.95 -3.49 -0.19
CA ALA A 173 25.78 -4.01 1.16
C ALA A 173 25.50 -2.87 2.16
N GLY A 174 24.44 -3.03 2.95
CA GLY A 174 24.00 -2.07 3.95
C GLY A 174 22.98 -1.05 3.45
N GLU A 175 22.84 -0.83 2.14
CA GLU A 175 21.83 0.06 1.57
C GLU A 175 20.41 -0.50 1.74
N TYR A 176 19.42 0.38 1.62
CA TYR A 176 18.01 0.01 1.72
C TYR A 176 17.33 0.04 0.35
N ILE A 177 16.36 -0.86 0.17
CA ILE A 177 15.53 -1.01 -1.02
C ILE A 177 14.08 -0.83 -0.58
N GLN A 178 13.41 0.21 -1.08
CA GLN A 178 12.00 0.43 -0.88
C GLN A 178 11.24 0.09 -2.15
N VAL A 179 10.36 -0.89 -2.08
CA VAL A 179 9.45 -1.25 -3.17
C VAL A 179 8.07 -0.71 -2.81
N ILE A 180 7.51 0.15 -3.65
CA ILE A 180 6.30 0.93 -3.41
C ILE A 180 5.24 0.54 -4.43
N ASP A 181 4.04 0.24 -3.94
CA ASP A 181 2.83 0.15 -4.76
C ASP A 181 2.30 1.57 -5.01
N VAL A 182 2.19 1.94 -6.28
CA VAL A 182 2.01 3.33 -6.72
C VAL A 182 0.55 3.70 -6.70
N SER A 183 -0.28 2.82 -7.27
CA SER A 183 -1.72 3.03 -7.44
C SER A 183 -2.53 2.18 -6.46
N GLY A 184 -1.86 1.38 -5.62
CA GLY A 184 -2.52 0.36 -4.81
C GLY A 184 -2.90 -0.84 -5.66
N ARG A 185 -3.08 -1.98 -4.99
CA ARG A 185 -3.46 -3.25 -5.59
C ARG A 185 -2.56 -3.76 -6.72
N GLN A 186 -1.35 -3.24 -6.86
CA GLN A 186 -0.37 -3.78 -7.78
C GLN A 186 0.59 -4.69 -7.04
N CYS A 187 0.72 -5.92 -7.52
CA CYS A 187 1.70 -6.85 -7.01
C CYS A 187 3.03 -6.77 -7.73
N THR A 188 4.09 -7.18 -7.05
CA THR A 188 5.43 -7.20 -7.63
C THR A 188 6.23 -8.42 -7.24
N ASP A 189 6.82 -9.04 -8.25
CA ASP A 189 7.78 -10.12 -8.07
C ASP A 189 9.16 -9.49 -7.86
N PHE A 190 9.81 -9.84 -6.76
CA PHE A 190 11.17 -9.41 -6.43
C PHE A 190 12.13 -10.60 -6.38
N GLN A 191 13.31 -10.44 -6.98
CA GLN A 191 14.39 -11.43 -6.96
C GLN A 191 15.73 -10.71 -6.85
N CYS A 192 16.73 -11.36 -6.24
CA CYS A 192 18.07 -10.79 -6.11
C CYS A 192 19.16 -11.85 -6.10
N PHE A 193 20.38 -11.42 -6.39
CA PHE A 193 21.54 -12.28 -6.55
C PHE A 193 22.73 -11.64 -5.86
N SER A 194 23.58 -12.47 -5.25
CA SER A 194 24.86 -12.02 -4.70
C SER A 194 25.78 -11.56 -5.84
N ALA A 195 26.04 -10.26 -5.94
CA ALA A 195 26.81 -9.67 -7.05
C ALA A 195 28.23 -10.26 -7.13
N ARG A 196 28.89 -10.41 -5.99
CA ARG A 196 30.22 -11.04 -5.88
C ARG A 196 30.29 -12.48 -6.37
N LYS A 197 29.16 -13.19 -6.40
CA LYS A 197 29.05 -14.57 -6.89
C LYS A 197 28.70 -14.58 -8.37
N LEU A 198 27.84 -13.66 -8.83
CA LEU A 198 27.60 -13.44 -10.25
C LEU A 198 28.90 -13.09 -10.99
N ASP A 199 29.79 -12.29 -10.40
CA ASP A 199 31.13 -11.99 -10.96
C ASP A 199 31.99 -13.25 -11.18
N LYS A 200 31.66 -14.35 -10.50
CA LYS A 200 32.31 -15.66 -10.61
C LYS A 200 31.51 -16.66 -11.44
N GLY A 201 30.44 -16.22 -12.12
CA GLY A 201 29.53 -17.07 -12.88
C GLY A 201 28.60 -17.94 -12.01
N LEU A 202 28.45 -17.60 -10.72
CA LEU A 202 27.58 -18.33 -9.79
C LEU A 202 26.28 -17.55 -9.55
N GLU A 203 25.19 -18.02 -10.14
CA GLU A 203 23.84 -17.47 -9.95
C GLU A 203 23.23 -17.84 -8.58
N ASN A 204 23.83 -17.34 -7.49
CA ASN A 204 23.25 -17.48 -6.16
C ASN A 204 22.06 -16.54 -5.98
N ALA A 205 20.94 -16.92 -6.58
CA ALA A 205 19.65 -16.26 -6.47
C ALA A 205 19.05 -16.47 -5.07
N LEU A 206 18.17 -15.55 -4.66
CA LEU A 206 17.28 -15.75 -3.54
C LEU A 206 16.42 -16.99 -3.79
N ASP A 207 16.43 -17.88 -2.81
CA ASP A 207 15.74 -19.17 -2.84
C ASP A 207 14.59 -19.13 -1.83
N ALA A 208 13.37 -19.20 -2.35
CA ALA A 208 12.17 -19.07 -1.54
C ALA A 208 12.01 -20.29 -0.63
N THR A 209 12.44 -21.46 -1.08
CA THR A 209 12.35 -22.71 -0.31
C THR A 209 13.27 -22.69 0.89
N ILE A 210 14.56 -22.37 0.70
CA ILE A 210 15.51 -22.21 1.80
C ILE A 210 15.03 -21.13 2.78
N THR A 211 14.54 -20.01 2.26
CA THR A 211 14.00 -18.92 3.07
C THR A 211 12.86 -19.39 3.98
N ARG A 212 11.85 -20.07 3.43
CA ARG A 212 10.73 -20.61 4.23
C ARG A 212 11.19 -21.63 5.27
N THR A 213 12.14 -22.51 4.91
CA THR A 213 12.69 -23.51 5.83
C THR A 213 13.42 -22.88 7.01
N LEU A 214 14.26 -21.86 6.77
CA LEU A 214 15.05 -21.22 7.81
C LEU A 214 14.23 -20.27 8.70
N THR A 215 13.24 -19.60 8.13
CA THR A 215 12.41 -18.64 8.85
C THR A 215 11.18 -19.28 9.50
N GLY A 216 10.78 -20.47 9.06
CA GLY A 216 9.52 -21.09 9.44
C GLY A 216 8.29 -20.30 8.98
N ARG A 217 8.42 -19.49 7.92
CA ARG A 217 7.38 -18.58 7.43
C ARG A 217 7.21 -18.66 5.92
N SER A 218 5.97 -18.84 5.48
CA SER A 218 5.57 -18.74 4.07
C SER A 218 5.43 -17.30 3.58
N TYR A 219 5.27 -16.37 4.52
CA TYR A 219 5.04 -14.96 4.28
C TYR A 219 6.20 -14.14 4.86
N PRO A 220 6.97 -13.43 4.04
CA PRO A 220 8.03 -12.55 4.51
C PRO A 220 7.49 -11.46 5.45
N THR A 221 8.21 -11.15 6.52
CA THR A 221 7.77 -10.14 7.51
C THR A 221 8.97 -9.52 8.25
N PRO A 222 8.89 -8.25 8.71
CA PRO A 222 9.88 -7.69 9.63
C PRO A 222 10.01 -8.48 10.95
N GLY A 223 11.13 -8.26 11.66
CA GLY A 223 11.36 -8.82 12.99
C GLY A 223 12.38 -9.96 12.99
N LEU A 224 12.15 -11.01 13.80
CA LEU A 224 13.08 -12.15 13.91
C LEU A 224 13.19 -12.99 12.63
N PRO A 225 12.09 -13.38 11.94
CA PRO A 225 12.15 -14.17 10.70
C PRO A 225 12.25 -13.29 9.44
N SER A 226 13.10 -12.26 9.47
CA SER A 226 13.12 -11.18 8.47
C SER A 226 14.14 -11.35 7.35
N LYS A 227 15.02 -12.34 7.43
CA LYS A 227 16.10 -12.57 6.45
C LYS A 227 15.63 -13.50 5.34
N MET A 228 16.04 -13.20 4.11
CA MET A 228 15.83 -14.06 2.96
C MET A 228 17.17 -14.49 2.40
N PHE A 229 17.23 -15.75 1.99
CA PHE A 229 18.47 -16.47 1.81
C PHE A 229 18.64 -16.93 0.36
N GLY A 230 19.88 -16.98 -0.08
CA GLY A 230 20.24 -17.70 -1.29
C GLY A 230 20.24 -19.22 -1.08
N ARG A 231 20.37 -19.97 -2.17
CA ARG A 231 20.40 -21.45 -2.14
C ARG A 231 21.46 -22.03 -1.20
N ASP A 232 22.57 -21.32 -1.03
CA ASP A 232 23.67 -21.73 -0.15
C ASP A 232 23.56 -21.16 1.27
N PHE A 233 22.37 -20.74 1.68
CA PHE A 233 22.07 -20.22 3.02
C PHE A 233 22.77 -18.87 3.31
N GLU A 234 23.34 -18.20 2.30
CA GLU A 234 23.81 -16.81 2.41
C GLU A 234 22.60 -15.87 2.62
N PRO A 235 22.58 -15.04 3.67
CA PRO A 235 21.54 -14.04 3.82
C PRO A 235 21.75 -12.89 2.82
N LEU A 236 20.75 -12.60 2.00
CA LEU A 236 20.84 -11.61 0.92
C LEU A 236 20.19 -10.29 1.30
N VAL A 237 18.97 -10.34 1.84
CA VAL A 237 18.19 -9.17 2.23
C VAL A 237 17.49 -9.42 3.57
N GLU A 238 17.19 -8.34 4.30
CA GLU A 238 16.40 -8.34 5.53
C GLU A 238 15.19 -7.40 5.38
N ILE A 239 13.97 -7.83 5.69
CA ILE A 239 12.80 -6.93 5.75
C ILE A 239 12.85 -6.10 7.02
N VAL A 240 12.79 -4.79 6.83
CA VAL A 240 12.89 -3.78 7.89
C VAL A 240 11.53 -3.18 8.17
N GLN A 241 10.81 -2.75 7.13
CA GLN A 241 9.45 -2.22 7.26
C GLN A 241 8.51 -2.88 6.26
N ASP A 242 7.25 -3.01 6.67
CA ASP A 242 6.17 -3.53 5.85
C ASP A 242 4.87 -2.80 6.20
N THR A 243 4.29 -2.09 5.24
CA THR A 243 3.02 -1.37 5.44
C THR A 243 1.78 -2.12 4.96
N VAL A 244 1.95 -3.32 4.40
CA VAL A 244 0.88 -4.14 3.81
C VAL A 244 0.55 -5.34 4.69
N GLY A 245 1.58 -6.07 5.15
CA GLY A 245 1.42 -7.25 6.00
C GLY A 245 1.03 -8.52 5.24
N ARG A 246 1.05 -8.49 3.90
CA ARG A 246 0.64 -9.60 3.04
C ARG A 246 1.45 -9.62 1.75
N HIS A 247 2.22 -10.69 1.61
CA HIS A 247 3.15 -11.01 0.53
C HIS A 247 3.18 -12.54 0.46
N ASP A 248 3.85 -13.15 -0.51
CA ASP A 248 4.21 -14.56 -0.42
C ASP A 248 5.63 -14.87 -0.86
N ALA A 249 6.12 -16.02 -0.43
CA ALA A 249 7.39 -16.57 -0.85
C ALA A 249 7.23 -18.06 -1.15
N PHE A 250 6.13 -18.47 -1.81
CA PHE A 250 5.90 -19.88 -2.18
C PHE A 250 5.38 -20.08 -3.60
N ALA A 251 4.72 -19.09 -4.20
CA ALA A 251 4.36 -19.14 -5.60
C ALA A 251 5.56 -18.70 -6.47
N THR A 252 5.60 -19.15 -7.71
CA THR A 252 6.54 -18.61 -8.70
C THR A 252 5.98 -17.35 -9.31
N ALA A 253 6.86 -16.49 -9.85
CA ALA A 253 6.46 -15.45 -10.77
C ALA A 253 5.64 -16.03 -11.93
N CYS A 254 4.64 -15.30 -12.43
CA CYS A 254 3.81 -15.78 -13.53
C CYS A 254 4.68 -16.07 -14.78
N ASN A 255 4.24 -17.03 -15.59
CA ASN A 255 4.98 -17.52 -16.75
C ASN A 255 4.00 -17.86 -17.89
N SER A 256 4.52 -18.08 -19.10
CA SER A 256 3.68 -18.34 -20.28
C SER A 256 2.73 -19.52 -20.09
N ARG A 257 3.18 -20.59 -19.39
CA ARG A 257 2.36 -21.79 -19.15
C ARG A 257 1.10 -21.48 -18.34
N TYR A 258 1.21 -20.61 -17.34
CA TYR A 258 0.06 -20.15 -16.53
C TYR A 258 -1.05 -19.58 -17.41
N TYR A 259 -0.69 -18.63 -18.29
CA TYR A 259 -1.65 -17.96 -19.17
C TYR A 259 -2.17 -18.86 -20.29
N ASP A 260 -1.30 -19.68 -20.89
CA ASP A 260 -1.68 -20.63 -21.93
C ASP A 260 -2.79 -21.59 -21.44
N ASP A 261 -2.66 -22.11 -20.22
CA ASP A 261 -3.64 -23.02 -19.61
C ASP A 261 -4.97 -22.34 -19.28
N MET A 262 -4.92 -21.05 -18.94
CA MET A 262 -6.12 -20.25 -18.67
C MET A 262 -6.79 -19.75 -19.95
N GLY A 263 -6.22 -20.03 -21.13
CA GLY A 263 -6.78 -19.66 -22.43
C GLY A 263 -6.30 -18.32 -22.99
N TYR A 264 -5.20 -17.79 -22.47
CA TYR A 264 -4.61 -16.49 -22.85
C TYR A 264 -3.19 -16.64 -23.44
N PRO A 265 -3.03 -17.30 -24.60
CA PRO A 265 -1.71 -17.54 -25.15
C PRO A 265 -1.01 -16.24 -25.59
N GLY A 266 0.29 -16.16 -25.33
CA GLY A 266 1.11 -14.99 -25.67
C GLY A 266 0.96 -13.81 -24.71
N HIS A 267 0.28 -14.00 -23.59
CA HIS A 267 0.17 -12.98 -22.54
C HIS A 267 1.54 -12.63 -21.94
N VAL A 268 1.76 -11.33 -21.69
CA VAL A 268 2.99 -10.84 -21.05
C VAL A 268 3.08 -11.45 -19.64
N ASN A 269 4.28 -11.82 -19.20
CA ASN A 269 4.47 -12.48 -17.92
C ASN A 269 5.77 -12.06 -17.23
N CYS A 270 5.78 -12.14 -15.90
CA CYS A 270 6.91 -11.74 -15.06
C CYS A 270 8.18 -12.55 -15.34
N THR A 271 8.05 -13.84 -15.65
CA THR A 271 9.20 -14.70 -15.97
C THR A 271 9.97 -14.19 -17.19
N GLU A 272 9.28 -13.85 -18.26
CA GLU A 272 9.91 -13.25 -19.43
C GLU A 272 10.40 -11.82 -19.17
N ASN A 273 9.68 -11.05 -18.37
CA ASN A 273 10.13 -9.73 -17.93
C ASN A 273 11.47 -9.82 -17.19
N PHE A 274 11.62 -10.78 -16.27
CA PHE A 274 12.87 -11.07 -15.58
C PHE A 274 13.97 -11.48 -16.55
N ASN A 275 13.70 -12.43 -17.44
CA ASN A 275 14.71 -12.88 -18.42
C ASN A 275 15.26 -11.70 -19.23
N ARG A 276 14.39 -10.78 -19.70
CA ARG A 276 14.83 -9.58 -20.43
C ARG A 276 15.57 -8.57 -19.55
N ALA A 277 15.12 -8.36 -18.31
CA ALA A 277 15.73 -7.39 -17.41
C ALA A 277 17.09 -7.83 -16.86
N LEU A 278 17.30 -9.15 -16.75
CA LEU A 278 18.52 -9.75 -16.20
C LEU A 278 19.57 -10.12 -17.27
N ASP A 279 19.19 -10.14 -18.56
CA ASP A 279 20.10 -10.40 -19.69
C ASP A 279 21.40 -9.55 -19.64
N PRO A 280 21.37 -8.24 -19.33
CA PRO A 280 22.58 -7.42 -19.23
C PRO A 280 23.56 -7.86 -18.13
N TYR A 281 23.11 -8.67 -17.17
CA TYR A 281 23.93 -9.20 -16.07
C TYR A 281 24.43 -10.62 -16.35
N GLY A 282 24.17 -11.18 -17.55
CA GLY A 282 24.63 -12.51 -17.95
C GLY A 282 23.94 -13.66 -17.20
N ILE A 283 22.79 -13.39 -16.59
CA ILE A 283 22.00 -14.40 -15.87
C ILE A 283 21.18 -15.20 -16.88
N ALA A 284 21.27 -16.53 -16.80
CA ALA A 284 20.60 -17.42 -17.74
C ALA A 284 19.06 -17.30 -17.65
N PRO A 285 18.36 -17.31 -18.79
CA PRO A 285 16.90 -17.27 -18.79
C PRO A 285 16.30 -18.54 -18.19
N ARG A 286 15.17 -18.39 -17.49
CA ARG A 286 14.43 -19.50 -16.87
C ARG A 286 13.00 -19.57 -17.40
N LYS A 287 12.40 -20.76 -17.35
CA LYS A 287 10.99 -20.99 -17.71
C LYS A 287 10.01 -20.61 -16.60
N GLY A 288 10.53 -20.39 -15.39
CA GLY A 288 9.81 -19.92 -14.23
C GLY A 288 10.81 -19.45 -13.18
N TRP A 289 10.45 -18.39 -12.47
CA TRP A 289 11.29 -17.81 -11.43
C TRP A 289 10.63 -17.98 -10.06
N GLU A 290 11.40 -18.45 -9.08
CA GLU A 290 11.07 -18.16 -7.69
C GLU A 290 11.22 -16.65 -7.45
N ALA A 291 10.39 -16.09 -6.59
CA ALA A 291 10.45 -14.70 -6.20
C ALA A 291 9.92 -14.52 -4.77
N LEU A 292 10.25 -13.38 -4.18
CA LEU A 292 9.43 -12.80 -3.12
C LEU A 292 8.33 -12.00 -3.79
N ASN A 293 7.10 -12.48 -3.66
CA ASN A 293 5.93 -11.92 -4.29
C ASN A 293 5.33 -10.88 -3.33
N PHE A 294 5.76 -9.62 -3.45
CA PHE A 294 5.26 -8.56 -2.58
C PHE A 294 3.85 -8.12 -2.97
N PHE A 295 3.02 -7.86 -1.95
CA PHE A 295 1.64 -7.35 -2.02
C PHE A 295 0.60 -8.40 -2.42
N TYR A 296 1.04 -9.56 -2.93
CA TYR A 296 0.17 -10.68 -3.23
C TYR A 296 -0.62 -11.16 -2.01
N ASN A 297 -1.95 -11.15 -2.14
CA ASN A 297 -2.89 -11.77 -1.20
C ASN A 297 -3.16 -13.23 -1.60
N THR A 298 -2.09 -14.01 -1.73
CA THR A 298 -2.18 -15.45 -1.97
C THR A 298 -2.32 -16.22 -0.65
N ASN A 299 -3.07 -17.31 -0.70
CA ASN A 299 -3.31 -18.15 0.47
C ASN A 299 -3.40 -19.63 0.06
N ILE A 300 -3.17 -20.51 1.04
CA ILE A 300 -3.47 -21.93 0.94
C ILE A 300 -4.64 -22.20 1.88
N ASP A 301 -5.74 -22.72 1.34
CA ASP A 301 -6.94 -22.99 2.14
C ASP A 301 -6.83 -24.32 2.93
N ALA A 302 -7.90 -24.66 3.66
CA ALA A 302 -7.97 -25.89 4.44
C ALA A 302 -7.98 -27.18 3.58
N HIS A 303 -8.21 -27.05 2.28
CA HIS A 303 -8.13 -28.14 1.30
C HIS A 303 -6.76 -28.23 0.61
N ASN A 304 -5.80 -27.39 1.04
CA ASN A 304 -4.47 -27.25 0.45
C ASN A 304 -4.50 -26.68 -0.98
N GLN A 305 -5.57 -25.96 -1.34
CA GLN A 305 -5.65 -25.26 -2.61
C GLN A 305 -4.96 -23.90 -2.48
N LEU A 306 -4.02 -23.65 -3.39
CA LEU A 306 -3.46 -22.32 -3.62
C LEU A 306 -4.50 -21.45 -4.34
N TYR A 307 -4.79 -20.27 -3.81
CA TYR A 307 -5.64 -19.28 -4.44
C TYR A 307 -5.10 -17.86 -4.25
N LEU A 308 -5.55 -16.95 -5.10
CA LEU A 308 -5.21 -15.53 -5.11
C LEU A 308 -6.49 -14.71 -4.90
N ASP A 309 -6.35 -13.57 -4.25
CA ASP A 309 -7.43 -12.62 -3.97
C ASP A 309 -6.89 -11.18 -4.11
N GLU A 310 -7.76 -10.18 -4.05
CA GLU A 310 -7.37 -8.78 -4.21
C GLU A 310 -6.29 -8.40 -3.18
N PRO A 311 -5.18 -7.74 -3.61
CA PRO A 311 -4.14 -7.28 -2.71
C PRO A 311 -4.65 -6.30 -1.66
N TRP A 312 -3.96 -6.25 -0.53
CA TRP A 312 -4.28 -5.34 0.57
C TRP A 312 -3.60 -3.97 0.43
N SER A 313 -2.65 -3.84 -0.48
CA SER A 313 -1.86 -2.64 -0.68
C SER A 313 -2.72 -1.47 -1.15
N ARG A 314 -2.44 -0.30 -0.57
CA ARG A 314 -3.00 1.00 -0.96
C ARG A 314 -1.95 1.82 -1.71
N PRO A 315 -2.35 2.87 -2.46
CA PRO A 315 -1.39 3.80 -3.03
C PRO A 315 -0.38 4.28 -1.99
N GLY A 316 0.91 4.15 -2.29
CA GLY A 316 2.02 4.52 -1.43
C GLY A 316 2.42 3.50 -0.36
N ASP A 317 1.70 2.38 -0.22
CA ASP A 317 2.15 1.29 0.64
C ASP A 317 3.46 0.67 0.10
N TYR A 318 4.31 0.19 0.99
CA TYR A 318 5.65 -0.27 0.63
C TYR A 318 6.19 -1.38 1.54
N VAL A 319 7.21 -2.06 1.01
CA VAL A 319 8.15 -2.89 1.80
C VAL A 319 9.53 -2.24 1.73
N LEU A 320 10.18 -2.09 2.88
CA LEU A 320 11.55 -1.63 3.00
C LEU A 320 12.45 -2.79 3.42
N MET A 321 13.47 -3.06 2.60
CA MET A 321 14.47 -4.09 2.85
C MET A 321 15.84 -3.47 3.04
N LYS A 322 16.72 -4.16 3.76
CA LYS A 322 18.16 -3.87 3.84
C LYS A 322 18.94 -4.92 3.05
N ALA A 323 19.85 -4.50 2.20
CA ALA A 323 20.80 -5.39 1.53
C ALA A 323 21.88 -5.85 2.54
N LEU A 324 22.08 -7.16 2.65
CA LEU A 324 23.07 -7.76 3.57
C LEU A 324 24.40 -8.08 2.89
N THR A 325 24.43 -8.01 1.56
CA THR A 325 25.61 -8.12 0.68
C THR A 325 25.42 -7.19 -0.52
N ASP A 326 26.41 -7.10 -1.41
CA ASP A 326 26.23 -6.44 -2.70
C ASP A 326 25.32 -7.30 -3.59
N LEU A 327 24.27 -6.68 -4.15
CA LEU A 327 23.21 -7.37 -4.86
C LEU A 327 23.00 -6.83 -6.27
N VAL A 328 22.67 -7.74 -7.18
CA VAL A 328 21.89 -7.45 -8.38
C VAL A 328 20.44 -7.81 -8.07
N CYS A 329 19.54 -6.85 -8.11
CA CYS A 329 18.12 -7.03 -7.84
C CYS A 329 17.30 -6.88 -9.11
N VAL A 330 16.09 -7.44 -9.12
CA VAL A 330 15.09 -7.23 -10.16
C VAL A 330 13.70 -7.16 -9.52
N SER A 331 12.89 -6.23 -10.02
CA SER A 331 11.48 -6.10 -9.66
C SER A 331 10.65 -6.08 -10.94
N SER A 332 9.60 -6.89 -10.99
CA SER A 332 8.61 -6.91 -12.09
C SER A 332 7.29 -6.36 -11.58
N SER A 333 6.70 -5.41 -12.29
CA SER A 333 5.30 -5.07 -12.10
C SER A 333 4.45 -6.14 -12.78
N CYS A 334 3.72 -6.92 -11.97
CA CYS A 334 2.96 -8.06 -12.46
C CYS A 334 1.93 -7.65 -13.53
N PRO A 335 1.91 -8.30 -14.71
CA PRO A 335 0.97 -8.01 -15.77
C PRO A 335 -0.40 -8.68 -15.59
N ASP A 336 -0.60 -9.48 -14.53
CA ASP A 336 -1.78 -10.34 -14.44
C ASP A 336 -3.09 -9.54 -14.35
N ASP A 337 -3.94 -9.69 -15.37
CA ASP A 337 -5.26 -9.07 -15.47
C ASP A 337 -6.37 -10.12 -15.69
N ILE A 338 -6.03 -11.41 -15.56
CA ILE A 338 -6.96 -12.53 -15.77
C ILE A 338 -7.48 -13.11 -14.45
N ASP A 339 -6.93 -12.68 -13.32
CA ASP A 339 -7.40 -13.00 -11.98
C ASP A 339 -7.33 -11.79 -11.02
N ALA A 340 -7.64 -12.02 -9.74
CA ALA A 340 -7.74 -10.97 -8.73
C ALA A 340 -6.39 -10.41 -8.25
N ALA A 341 -5.24 -10.99 -8.66
CA ALA A 341 -3.92 -10.68 -8.14
C ALA A 341 -3.51 -9.21 -8.29
N ASN A 342 -3.96 -8.50 -9.32
CA ASN A 342 -3.74 -7.06 -9.45
C ASN A 342 -5.05 -6.28 -9.48
N ALA A 343 -6.09 -6.81 -8.82
CA ALA A 343 -7.46 -6.31 -8.90
C ALA A 343 -7.92 -6.04 -10.35
N TRP A 344 -7.50 -6.91 -11.28
CA TRP A 344 -7.84 -6.86 -12.71
C TRP A 344 -7.33 -5.63 -13.48
N ASP A 345 -6.49 -4.78 -12.89
CA ASP A 345 -5.98 -3.54 -13.50
C ASP A 345 -4.50 -3.33 -13.17
N PRO A 346 -3.57 -3.93 -13.93
CA PRO A 346 -2.13 -3.76 -13.72
C PRO A 346 -1.67 -2.30 -13.83
N THR A 347 -0.89 -1.86 -12.86
CA THR A 347 -0.33 -0.52 -12.73
C THR A 347 1.19 -0.56 -12.50
N ASP A 348 1.80 0.60 -12.24
CA ASP A 348 3.25 0.72 -12.05
C ASP A 348 3.68 0.32 -10.63
N ILE A 349 4.93 -0.13 -10.53
CA ILE A 349 5.66 -0.25 -9.27
C ILE A 349 6.76 0.81 -9.23
N HIS A 350 7.14 1.24 -8.04
CA HIS A 350 8.24 2.17 -7.87
C HIS A 350 9.28 1.61 -6.90
N VAL A 351 10.56 1.79 -7.22
CA VAL A 351 11.67 1.35 -6.39
C VAL A 351 12.53 2.55 -6.05
N ARG A 352 12.81 2.73 -4.76
CA ARG A 352 13.80 3.67 -4.25
C ARG A 352 14.92 2.95 -3.52
N THR A 353 16.12 3.51 -3.56
CA THR A 353 17.20 3.05 -2.69
C THR A 353 17.73 4.17 -1.81
N TYR A 354 18.19 3.81 -0.60
CA TYR A 354 18.70 4.74 0.39
C TYR A 354 20.06 4.29 0.92
N SER A 355 20.86 5.26 1.36
CA SER A 355 22.20 4.99 1.90
C SER A 355 22.16 4.07 3.12
N GLY A 356 23.14 3.18 3.24
CA GLY A 356 23.34 2.39 4.46
C GLY A 356 23.77 3.19 5.69
N LYS A 357 24.01 4.50 5.53
CA LYS A 357 24.20 5.44 6.65
C LYS A 357 22.89 5.80 7.34
N GLU A 358 21.76 5.66 6.64
CA GLU A 358 20.43 5.89 7.21
C GLU A 358 20.07 4.81 8.22
N THR A 359 19.22 5.18 9.18
CA THR A 359 18.70 4.23 10.18
C THR A 359 17.19 4.24 10.15
N PHE A 360 16.62 3.18 9.60
CA PHE A 360 15.18 2.94 9.62
C PHE A 360 14.81 1.94 10.73
N LYS A 361 13.77 2.28 11.50
CA LYS A 361 13.27 1.42 12.57
C LYS A 361 12.56 0.21 11.98
N ARG A 362 12.73 -0.95 12.61
CA ARG A 362 11.95 -2.14 12.28
C ARG A 362 10.50 -1.91 12.67
N ALA A 363 9.57 -1.99 11.73
CA ALA A 363 8.17 -1.73 12.00
C ALA A 363 7.23 -2.44 11.03
N VAL A 364 6.05 -2.79 11.51
CA VAL A 364 4.92 -3.20 10.67
C VAL A 364 3.87 -2.12 10.77
N ALA A 365 3.15 -1.82 9.69
CA ALA A 365 1.99 -0.94 9.80
C ALA A 365 0.81 -1.68 10.43
N TYR A 366 0.09 -1.00 11.31
CA TYR A 366 -1.23 -1.40 11.75
C TYR A 366 -2.22 -0.29 11.46
N ARG A 367 -3.48 -0.65 11.36
CA ARG A 367 -4.60 0.28 11.19
C ARG A 367 -5.57 0.01 12.33
N MET A 368 -5.88 1.03 13.13
CA MET A 368 -6.78 0.88 14.29
C MET A 368 -8.21 0.54 13.87
N THR A 369 -8.62 1.05 12.72
CA THR A 369 -9.86 0.70 12.04
C THR A 369 -9.54 0.30 10.60
N PRO A 370 -10.40 -0.44 9.89
CA PRO A 370 -10.21 -0.74 8.47
C PRO A 370 -9.94 0.51 7.62
N ASP A 371 -10.43 1.67 8.05
CA ASP A 371 -10.33 2.94 7.33
C ASP A 371 -9.13 3.78 7.71
N ALA A 372 -8.48 3.54 8.85
CA ALA A 372 -7.37 4.37 9.29
C ALA A 372 -6.17 4.37 8.31
N ASP A 373 -5.44 5.47 8.30
CA ASP A 373 -4.10 5.51 7.70
C ASP A 373 -3.18 4.50 8.40
N PRO A 374 -2.22 3.90 7.69
CA PRO A 374 -1.25 3.01 8.31
C PRO A 374 -0.42 3.77 9.35
N GLN A 375 -0.34 3.23 10.57
CA GLN A 375 0.58 3.68 11.61
C GLN A 375 1.64 2.62 11.82
N LEU A 376 2.92 3.02 11.80
CA LEU A 376 4.01 2.09 12.09
C LEU A 376 4.03 1.74 13.57
N THR A 377 4.28 0.47 13.88
CA THR A 377 4.51 0.01 15.26
C THR A 377 5.64 0.78 15.92
N ARG A 378 5.47 1.10 17.21
CA ARG A 378 6.47 1.81 18.03
C ARG A 378 7.24 0.82 18.90
N GLU A 379 8.48 1.18 19.21
CA GLU A 379 9.28 0.46 20.20
C GLU A 379 8.61 0.53 21.57
N THR A 380 8.61 -0.59 22.29
CA THR A 380 8.12 -0.63 23.67
C THR A 380 9.13 0.02 24.61
N ALA A 381 8.69 0.39 25.82
CA ALA A 381 9.58 0.92 26.85
C ALA A 381 10.72 -0.06 27.25
N PHE A 382 10.57 -1.36 26.95
CA PHE A 382 11.57 -2.39 27.22
C PHE A 382 12.58 -2.58 26.09
N HIS A 383 12.35 -1.96 24.93
CA HIS A 383 13.18 -2.13 23.74
C HIS A 383 14.69 -1.92 24.00
N PRO A 384 15.15 -0.87 24.71
CA PRO A 384 16.59 -0.65 24.93
C PRO A 384 17.30 -1.81 25.65
N ARG A 385 16.59 -2.54 26.51
CA ARG A 385 17.16 -3.69 27.23
C ARG A 385 17.14 -4.96 26.39
N LEU A 386 16.07 -5.17 25.64
CA LEU A 386 15.89 -6.39 24.84
C LEU A 386 16.70 -6.35 23.54
N SER A 387 16.83 -5.19 22.90
CA SER A 387 17.55 -5.07 21.62
C SER A 387 19.03 -5.42 21.73
N ALA A 388 19.64 -5.18 22.90
CA ALA A 388 21.01 -5.58 23.20
C ALA A 388 21.20 -7.12 23.20
N LEU A 389 20.12 -7.89 23.38
CA LEU A 389 20.13 -9.35 23.48
C LEU A 389 19.76 -10.04 22.16
N THR A 390 19.31 -9.30 21.13
CA THR A 390 18.71 -9.86 19.91
C THR A 390 19.47 -9.49 18.64
N ARG A 391 20.81 -9.62 18.65
CA ARG A 391 21.66 -9.30 17.48
C ARG A 391 21.64 -10.37 16.40
#